data_AF-A0A820U9H6-F1
#
_entry.id   AF-A0A820U9H6-F1
#
_cell.length_a   1.000
_cell.length_b   1.000
_cell.length_c   1.000
_cell.angle_alpha   90.00
_cell.angle_beta   90.00
_cell.angle_gamma   90.00
#
_symmetry.space_group_name_H-M   'P 1'
#
loop_
_entity.id
_entity.type
_entity.pdbx_description
1 polymer ?
#
loop_
_entity_poly.entity_id
_entity_poly.type
_entity_poly.pdbx_seq_one_letter_code
_entity_poly.pdbx_strand_id
1 'polypeptide(L)'
;MWKYFTENDTKKWIDILPALMKNYNSSYHRSIKMTPEQGSLIENSAEVYKNLFPKISSDLKKRKFNVGDRIRISRKQKDFRKGYLPNFTTEIFIVSEKLKTEPYTYKIKDMDGEEVQGSFYEQEMVKYDNEFYEIEKILKSNKNKMLVKWKGYETPSWINKKDILQNVKHN
;
A
#
# COMPACT_ATOMS: atom_id res chain seq x y z
N MET A 1 -1.91 -20.26 24.65
CA MET A 1 -3.35 -20.31 24.38
C MET A 1 -3.76 -21.55 23.59
N TRP A 2 -3.46 -21.64 22.29
CA TRP A 2 -3.94 -22.74 21.44
C TRP A 2 -3.56 -24.15 21.93
N LYS A 3 -2.33 -24.31 22.45
CA LYS A 3 -1.89 -25.59 23.05
C LYS A 3 -2.81 -26.07 24.18
N TYR A 4 -3.20 -25.17 25.09
CA TYR A 4 -4.10 -25.49 26.21
C TYR A 4 -5.49 -25.91 25.72
N PHE A 5 -6.02 -25.22 24.72
CA PHE A 5 -7.33 -25.55 24.15
C PHE A 5 -7.34 -26.93 23.50
N THR A 6 -6.28 -27.28 22.79
CA THR A 6 -6.13 -28.60 22.15
C THR A 6 -5.94 -29.71 23.18
N GLU A 7 -5.18 -29.47 24.24
CA GLU A 7 -4.88 -30.45 25.28
C GLU A 7 -6.08 -30.76 26.20
N ASN A 8 -6.90 -29.75 26.50
CA ASN A 8 -8.03 -29.86 27.43
C ASN A 8 -9.39 -29.95 26.71
N ASP A 9 -9.40 -30.09 25.38
CA ASP A 9 -10.58 -30.07 24.50
C ASP A 9 -11.63 -29.04 24.92
N THR A 10 -11.18 -27.79 25.12
CA THR A 10 -12.02 -26.73 25.64
C THR A 10 -11.67 -25.39 25.01
N LYS A 11 -12.69 -24.53 24.88
CA LYS A 11 -12.53 -23.12 24.49
C LYS A 11 -12.71 -22.18 25.67
N LYS A 12 -12.90 -22.70 26.89
CA LYS A 12 -13.00 -21.88 28.11
C LYS A 12 -11.62 -21.32 28.44
N TRP A 13 -11.48 -20.01 28.33
CA TRP A 13 -10.21 -19.30 28.53
C TRP A 13 -10.17 -18.42 29.76
N ILE A 14 -11.33 -18.13 30.36
CA ILE A 14 -11.45 -17.22 31.50
C ILE A 14 -10.64 -17.76 32.69
N ASP A 15 -10.75 -19.07 32.96
CA ASP A 15 -10.12 -19.72 34.12
C ASP A 15 -8.58 -19.72 34.06
N ILE A 16 -8.02 -19.70 32.84
CA ILE A 16 -6.56 -19.67 32.61
C ILE A 16 -6.00 -18.29 32.34
N LEU A 17 -6.85 -17.28 32.17
CA LEU A 17 -6.45 -15.92 31.88
C LEU A 17 -5.47 -15.36 32.93
N PRO A 18 -5.69 -15.55 34.26
CA PRO A 18 -4.74 -15.04 35.26
C PRO A 18 -3.34 -15.65 35.11
N ALA A 19 -3.26 -16.96 34.88
CA ALA A 19 -2.00 -17.67 34.71
C ALA A 19 -1.26 -17.21 33.44
N LEU A 20 -1.98 -16.98 32.35
CA LEU A 20 -1.43 -16.47 31.10
C LEU A 20 -0.92 -15.05 31.22
N MET A 21 -1.69 -14.18 31.86
CA MET A 21 -1.31 -12.79 32.08
C MET A 21 -0.05 -12.71 32.94
N LYS A 22 0.03 -13.51 34.02
CA LYS A 22 1.24 -13.61 34.85
C LYS A 22 2.44 -14.04 34.02
N ASN A 23 2.31 -15.13 33.25
CA ASN A 23 3.41 -15.63 32.41
C ASN A 23 3.87 -14.59 31.38
N TYR A 24 2.94 -13.93 30.70
CA TYR A 24 3.25 -12.88 29.74
C TYR A 24 3.98 -11.69 30.39
N ASN A 25 3.44 -11.19 31.51
CA ASN A 25 4.00 -10.02 32.19
C ASN A 25 5.37 -10.27 32.83
N SER A 26 5.66 -11.51 33.22
CA SER A 26 6.95 -11.91 33.79
C SER A 26 7.96 -12.42 32.75
N SER A 27 7.56 -12.60 31.49
CA SER A 27 8.43 -13.11 30.43
C SER A 27 9.23 -12.01 29.77
N TYR A 28 10.48 -12.31 29.42
CA TYR A 28 11.35 -11.35 28.76
C TYR A 28 10.87 -11.04 27.33
N HIS A 29 10.68 -9.76 27.01
CA HIS A 29 10.27 -9.30 25.69
C HIS A 29 11.47 -8.68 24.94
N ARG A 30 11.87 -9.31 23.83
CA ARG A 30 13.03 -8.90 23.01
C ARG A 30 13.00 -7.44 22.56
N SER A 31 11.82 -6.90 22.22
CA SER A 31 11.69 -5.54 21.70
C SER A 31 11.97 -4.47 22.76
N ILE A 32 11.47 -4.65 23.99
CA ILE A 32 11.68 -3.72 25.11
C ILE A 32 12.91 -4.04 25.95
N LYS A 33 13.51 -5.23 25.73
CA LYS A 33 14.67 -5.77 26.43
C LYS A 33 14.48 -5.98 27.94
N MET A 34 13.25 -6.15 28.38
CA MET A 34 12.89 -6.46 29.76
C MET A 34 11.51 -7.14 29.81
N THR A 35 11.02 -7.47 30.99
CA THR A 35 9.65 -7.98 31.16
C THR A 35 8.63 -6.84 31.07
N PRO A 36 7.39 -7.08 30.61
CA PRO A 36 6.35 -6.05 30.62
C PRO A 36 6.08 -5.44 32.00
N GLU A 37 6.18 -6.23 33.07
CA GLU A 37 6.05 -5.75 34.44
C GLU A 37 7.12 -4.71 34.78
N GLN A 38 8.40 -5.00 34.46
CA GLN A 38 9.49 -4.03 34.61
C GLN A 38 9.33 -2.81 33.69
N GLY A 39 8.90 -3.02 32.44
CA GLY A 39 8.72 -1.95 31.46
C GLY A 39 7.56 -1.00 31.78
N SER A 40 6.61 -1.42 32.63
CA SER A 40 5.52 -0.58 33.11
C SER A 40 5.95 0.39 34.22
N LEU A 41 7.15 0.22 34.79
CA LEU A 41 7.69 1.12 35.80
C LEU A 41 8.12 2.44 35.17
N ILE A 42 7.79 3.55 35.82
CA ILE A 42 8.10 4.92 35.35
C ILE A 42 9.62 5.10 35.17
N GLU A 43 10.42 4.52 36.07
CA GLU A 43 11.89 4.56 36.03
C GLU A 43 12.46 3.99 34.73
N ASN A 44 11.85 2.92 34.21
CA ASN A 44 12.30 2.23 33.00
C ASN A 44 11.71 2.84 31.71
N SER A 45 10.81 3.82 31.82
CA SER A 45 10.09 4.39 30.67
C SER A 45 11.04 4.96 29.60
N ALA A 46 12.11 5.63 30.01
CA ALA A 46 13.11 6.18 29.11
C ALA A 46 13.88 5.09 28.34
N GLU A 47 14.22 4.00 29.01
CA GLU A 47 14.91 2.86 28.39
C GLU A 47 13.99 2.09 27.43
N VAL A 48 12.73 1.86 27.84
CA VAL A 48 11.70 1.28 26.99
C VAL A 48 11.50 2.12 25.72
N TYR A 49 11.38 3.44 25.87
CA TYR A 49 11.24 4.35 24.73
C TYR A 49 12.44 4.27 23.79
N LYS A 50 13.65 4.29 24.32
CA LYS A 50 14.89 4.18 23.54
C LYS A 50 14.99 2.85 22.78
N ASN A 51 14.53 1.75 23.40
CA ASN A 51 14.53 0.42 22.78
C ASN A 51 13.46 0.28 21.68
N LEU A 52 12.27 0.84 21.89
CA LEU A 52 11.15 0.77 20.94
C LEU A 52 11.27 1.75 19.77
N PHE A 53 11.80 2.94 20.03
CA PHE A 53 11.93 4.02 19.08
C PHE A 53 13.40 4.44 18.98
N PRO A 54 14.30 3.53 18.54
CA PRO A 54 15.65 3.94 18.24
C PRO A 54 15.58 5.05 17.18
N LYS A 55 16.45 6.07 17.32
CA LYS A 55 16.62 7.04 16.24
C LYS A 55 17.09 6.26 15.01
N ILE A 56 16.16 6.00 14.10
CA ILE A 56 16.50 5.50 12.77
C ILE A 56 17.32 6.62 12.20
N SER A 57 18.62 6.39 12.00
CA SER A 57 19.40 7.36 11.24
C SER A 57 18.66 7.51 9.91
N SER A 58 18.25 8.73 9.59
CA SER A 58 17.64 9.07 8.31
C SER A 58 18.67 8.97 7.18
N ASP A 59 19.73 8.17 7.38
CA ASP A 59 20.80 7.80 6.48
C ASP A 59 20.17 7.26 5.21
N LEU A 60 19.86 8.24 4.36
CA LEU A 60 19.83 8.18 2.93
C LEU A 60 19.05 6.99 2.40
N LYS A 61 17.82 6.75 2.90
CA LYS A 61 16.91 5.88 2.14
C LYS A 61 16.69 6.56 0.79
N LYS A 62 17.41 6.04 -0.21
CA LYS A 62 17.45 6.61 -1.56
C LYS A 62 16.02 6.68 -2.07
N ARG A 63 15.57 7.90 -2.37
CA ARG A 63 14.24 8.14 -2.93
C ARG A 63 14.09 7.31 -4.21
N LYS A 64 13.10 6.42 -4.23
CA LYS A 64 12.89 5.50 -5.36
C LYS A 64 12.43 6.20 -6.63
N PHE A 65 11.60 7.23 -6.50
CA PHE A 65 11.00 7.91 -7.64
C PHE A 65 11.63 9.28 -7.90
N ASN A 66 11.65 9.68 -9.16
CA ASN A 66 12.08 10.97 -9.67
C ASN A 66 10.90 11.80 -10.16
N VAL A 67 11.07 13.13 -10.15
CA VAL A 67 10.08 14.03 -10.76
C VAL A 67 10.00 13.69 -12.25
N GLY A 68 8.79 13.54 -12.77
CA GLY A 68 8.53 13.10 -14.14
C GLY A 68 8.36 11.58 -14.32
N ASP A 69 8.61 10.76 -13.29
CA ASP A 69 8.32 9.32 -13.38
C ASP A 69 6.82 9.07 -13.52
N ARG A 70 6.44 8.19 -14.45
CA ARG A 70 5.07 7.68 -14.59
C ARG A 70 4.83 6.57 -13.58
N ILE A 71 3.73 6.66 -12.84
CA ILE A 71 3.41 5.77 -11.74
C ILE A 71 1.92 5.41 -11.73
N ARG A 72 1.59 4.34 -11.00
CA ARG A 72 0.23 4.02 -10.54
C ARG A 72 0.20 4.06 -9.02
N ILE A 73 -0.94 4.44 -8.46
CA ILE A 73 -1.12 4.51 -7.00
C ILE A 73 -1.93 3.32 -6.47
N SER A 74 -1.76 3.00 -5.20
CA SER A 74 -2.49 1.92 -4.56
C SER A 74 -3.99 2.25 -4.50
N ARG A 75 -4.84 1.23 -4.71
CA ARG A 75 -6.28 1.39 -4.59
C ARG A 75 -6.67 1.41 -3.12
N LYS A 76 -7.55 2.33 -2.75
CA LYS A 76 -8.20 2.32 -1.44
C LYS A 76 -8.95 0.99 -1.27
N GLN A 77 -8.64 0.26 -0.20
CA GLN A 77 -9.28 -1.01 0.09
C GLN A 77 -10.75 -0.78 0.49
N LYS A 78 -11.66 -1.61 -0.04
CA LYS A 78 -13.03 -1.76 0.47
C LYS A 78 -13.05 -2.92 1.45
N ASP A 79 -13.96 -2.89 2.42
CA ASP A 79 -14.07 -3.86 3.52
C ASP A 79 -14.06 -5.33 3.05
N PHE A 80 -14.62 -5.60 1.88
CA PHE A 80 -14.63 -6.92 1.24
C PHE A 80 -14.04 -6.86 -0.16
N ARG A 81 -12.73 -7.07 -0.26
CA ARG A 81 -12.03 -7.13 -1.54
C ARG A 81 -11.64 -8.56 -1.88
N LYS A 82 -11.92 -8.96 -3.13
CA LYS A 82 -11.48 -10.25 -3.66
C LYS A 82 -9.97 -10.21 -3.93
N GLY A 83 -9.23 -11.19 -3.41
CA GLY A 83 -7.76 -11.21 -3.46
C GLY A 83 -7.15 -11.26 -4.88
N TYR A 84 -7.93 -11.66 -5.89
CA TYR A 84 -7.48 -11.69 -7.30
C TYR A 84 -7.53 -10.32 -7.99
N LEU A 85 -8.08 -9.28 -7.36
CA LEU A 85 -8.15 -7.95 -7.98
C LEU A 85 -6.78 -7.23 -7.95
N PRO A 86 -6.47 -6.36 -8.94
CA PRO A 86 -5.22 -5.58 -8.95
C PRO A 86 -5.16 -4.55 -7.81
N ASN A 87 -4.01 -4.45 -7.14
CA ASN A 87 -3.78 -3.56 -5.98
C ASN A 87 -3.58 -2.08 -6.34
N PHE A 88 -3.30 -1.77 -7.61
CA PHE A 88 -3.00 -0.42 -8.10
C PHE A 88 -4.10 0.10 -9.04
N THR A 89 -4.24 1.42 -9.13
CA THR A 89 -5.15 2.10 -10.04
C THR A 89 -4.82 1.77 -11.49
N THR A 90 -5.81 1.87 -12.38
CA THR A 90 -5.57 1.75 -13.83
C THR A 90 -5.01 3.06 -14.40
N GLU A 91 -5.48 4.18 -13.84
CA GLU A 91 -5.01 5.53 -14.13
C GLU A 91 -3.52 5.71 -13.80
N ILE A 92 -2.85 6.45 -14.68
CA ILE A 92 -1.42 6.75 -14.63
C ILE A 92 -1.25 8.19 -14.16
N PHE A 93 -0.31 8.40 -13.24
CA PHE A 93 0.05 9.69 -12.68
C PHE A 93 1.52 9.98 -12.93
N ILE A 94 1.90 11.24 -12.81
CA ILE A 94 3.27 11.73 -12.94
C ILE A 94 3.70 12.31 -11.60
N VAL A 95 4.90 11.95 -11.12
CA VAL A 95 5.48 12.57 -9.93
C VAL A 95 5.79 14.04 -10.20
N SER A 96 5.15 14.95 -9.48
CA SER A 96 5.33 16.40 -9.62
C SER A 96 6.42 16.94 -8.69
N GLU A 97 6.44 16.48 -7.43
CA GLU A 97 7.33 17.02 -6.40
C GLU A 97 7.78 15.95 -5.41
N LYS A 98 9.01 16.07 -4.89
CA LYS A 98 9.52 15.24 -3.77
C LYS A 98 9.57 16.05 -2.48
N LEU A 99 8.78 15.68 -1.49
CA LEU A 99 8.71 16.36 -0.20
C LEU A 99 9.75 15.80 0.78
N LYS A 100 10.33 16.66 1.61
CA LYS A 100 11.28 16.30 2.69
C LYS A 100 10.54 16.05 4.01
N THR A 101 9.60 15.12 4.00
CA THR A 101 8.87 14.64 5.18
C THR A 101 9.54 13.39 5.76
N GLU A 102 9.22 13.02 7.00
CA GLU A 102 9.66 11.78 7.64
C GLU A 102 8.45 10.88 7.94
N PRO A 103 8.23 9.78 7.19
CA PRO A 103 9.00 9.33 6.02
C PRO A 103 8.70 10.15 4.76
N TYR A 104 9.58 10.08 3.75
CA TYR A 104 9.46 10.86 2.51
C TYR A 104 8.13 10.63 1.78
N THR A 105 7.49 11.72 1.36
CA THR A 105 6.26 11.72 0.56
C THR A 105 6.45 12.45 -0.76
N TYR A 106 5.53 12.22 -1.69
CA TYR A 106 5.57 12.77 -3.04
C TYR A 106 4.23 13.44 -3.38
N LYS A 107 4.28 14.50 -4.19
CA LYS A 107 3.09 15.00 -4.89
C LYS A 107 3.05 14.42 -6.29
N ILE A 108 1.84 14.25 -6.81
CA ILE A 108 1.60 13.64 -8.10
C ILE A 108 0.53 14.45 -8.82
N LYS A 109 0.59 14.42 -10.15
CA LYS A 109 -0.42 14.99 -11.04
C LYS A 109 -0.92 13.95 -12.01
N ASP A 110 -2.11 14.16 -12.55
CA ASP A 110 -2.66 13.34 -13.63
C ASP A 110 -1.90 13.56 -14.95
N MET A 111 -2.39 12.93 -16.02
CA MET A 111 -1.82 13.08 -17.37
C MET A 111 -2.22 14.40 -18.04
N ASP A 112 -3.30 15.04 -17.58
CA ASP A 112 -3.81 16.32 -18.09
C ASP A 112 -3.14 17.54 -17.42
N GLY A 113 -2.36 17.30 -16.36
CA GLY A 113 -1.57 18.29 -15.64
C GLY A 113 -2.19 18.77 -14.33
N GLU A 114 -3.36 18.24 -13.92
CA GLU A 114 -4.00 18.58 -12.65
C GLU A 114 -3.31 17.87 -11.47
N GLU A 115 -2.95 18.62 -10.44
CA GLU A 115 -2.34 18.06 -9.23
C GLU A 115 -3.38 17.29 -8.41
N VAL A 116 -3.02 16.06 -8.01
CA VAL A 116 -3.84 15.25 -7.14
C VAL A 116 -3.75 15.77 -5.71
N GLN A 117 -4.90 15.95 -5.06
CA GLN A 117 -4.94 16.42 -3.69
C GLN A 117 -4.29 15.42 -2.72
N GLY A 118 -3.30 15.91 -1.96
CA GLY A 118 -2.62 15.15 -0.91
C GLY A 118 -1.16 14.86 -1.22
N SER A 119 -0.57 13.96 -0.43
CA SER A 119 0.78 13.46 -0.65
C SER A 119 0.81 11.95 -0.44
N PHE A 120 1.68 11.28 -1.17
CA PHE A 120 1.72 9.82 -1.25
C PHE A 120 3.04 9.28 -0.75
N TYR A 121 2.97 8.16 -0.03
CA TYR A 121 4.16 7.42 0.39
C TYR A 121 4.73 6.60 -0.77
N GLU A 122 6.03 6.29 -0.68
CA GLU A 122 6.71 5.48 -1.69
C GLU A 122 6.07 4.09 -1.88
N GLN A 123 5.58 3.50 -0.79
CA GLN A 123 4.94 2.19 -0.76
C GLN A 123 3.57 2.18 -1.46
N GLU A 124 2.95 3.35 -1.60
CA GLU A 124 1.64 3.50 -2.23
C GLU A 124 1.76 3.70 -3.75
N MET A 125 2.99 3.71 -4.30
CA MET A 125 3.25 4.01 -5.69
C MET A 125 4.10 2.93 -6.36
N VAL A 126 3.84 2.68 -7.64
CA VAL A 126 4.63 1.77 -8.49
C VAL A 126 4.89 2.41 -9.85
N LYS A 127 6.13 2.32 -10.33
CA LYS A 127 6.53 2.84 -11.65
C LYS A 127 5.78 2.07 -12.76
N TYR A 128 5.29 2.81 -13.75
CA TYR A 128 4.55 2.25 -14.88
C TYR A 128 4.96 2.96 -16.18
N ASP A 129 5.81 2.30 -16.97
CA ASP A 129 6.35 2.86 -18.23
C ASP A 129 5.61 2.36 -19.47
N ASN A 130 4.53 1.58 -19.32
CA ASN A 130 3.87 0.98 -20.46
C ASN A 130 2.95 1.99 -21.16
N GLU A 131 2.98 2.02 -22.50
CA GLU A 131 2.22 2.98 -23.31
C GLU A 131 0.79 2.53 -23.63
N PHE A 132 0.42 1.31 -23.20
CA PHE A 132 -0.90 0.74 -23.50
C PHE A 132 -1.94 1.09 -22.44
N TYR A 133 -3.10 1.55 -22.92
CA TYR A 133 -4.32 1.78 -22.14
C TYR A 133 -5.29 0.61 -22.33
N GLU A 134 -5.93 0.16 -21.25
CA GLU A 134 -6.93 -0.90 -21.30
C GLU A 134 -8.26 -0.35 -21.83
N ILE A 135 -8.85 -1.03 -22.80
CA ILE A 135 -10.17 -0.69 -23.35
C ILE A 135 -11.26 -1.20 -22.38
N GLU A 136 -12.15 -0.31 -21.93
CA GLU A 136 -13.35 -0.71 -21.18
C GLU A 136 -14.48 -1.09 -22.15
N LYS A 137 -14.77 -0.20 -23.11
CA LYS A 137 -15.85 -0.39 -24.07
C LYS A 137 -15.62 0.39 -25.35
N ILE A 138 -16.01 -0.18 -26.49
CA ILE A 138 -16.09 0.55 -27.76
C ILE A 138 -17.48 1.17 -27.86
N LEU A 139 -17.56 2.50 -27.95
CA LEU A 139 -18.83 3.25 -28.01
C LEU A 139 -19.35 3.42 -29.44
N LYS A 140 -18.44 3.72 -30.38
CA LYS A 140 -18.76 3.89 -31.81
C LYS A 140 -17.61 3.37 -32.67
N SER A 141 -17.93 2.87 -33.85
CA SER A 141 -16.93 2.48 -34.86
C SER A 141 -17.30 3.02 -36.23
N ASN A 142 -16.31 3.56 -36.95
CA ASN A 142 -16.39 3.91 -38.36
C ASN A 142 -15.34 3.08 -39.14
N LYS A 143 -15.22 3.26 -40.46
CA LYS A 143 -14.27 2.51 -41.31
C LYS A 143 -12.85 2.50 -40.73
N ASN A 144 -12.30 3.66 -40.37
CA ASN A 144 -10.91 3.79 -39.93
C ASN A 144 -10.70 4.07 -38.42
N LYS A 145 -11.70 4.64 -37.73
CA LYS A 145 -11.57 5.09 -36.33
C LYS A 145 -12.62 4.46 -35.43
N MET A 146 -12.30 4.35 -34.14
CA MET A 146 -13.19 3.87 -33.09
C MET A 146 -13.19 4.87 -31.93
N LEU A 147 -14.38 5.14 -31.37
CA LEU A 147 -14.52 5.89 -30.13
C LEU A 147 -14.49 4.90 -28.97
N VAL A 148 -13.46 4.99 -28.15
CA VAL A 148 -13.16 4.04 -27.09
C VAL A 148 -13.33 4.71 -25.73
N LYS A 149 -14.08 4.05 -24.84
CA LYS A 149 -14.06 4.31 -23.40
C LYS A 149 -12.91 3.51 -22.80
N TRP A 150 -11.94 4.20 -22.23
CA TRP A 150 -10.77 3.58 -21.60
C TRP A 150 -11.07 3.25 -20.15
N LYS A 151 -10.51 2.15 -19.67
CA LYS A 151 -10.74 1.68 -18.31
C LYS A 151 -10.05 2.61 -17.31
N GLY A 152 -10.84 3.22 -16.44
CA GLY A 152 -10.35 4.16 -15.43
C GLY A 152 -10.20 5.60 -15.93
N TYR A 153 -10.77 5.93 -17.09
CA TYR A 153 -10.82 7.31 -17.59
C TYR A 153 -12.28 7.68 -17.92
N GLU A 154 -12.67 8.90 -17.56
CA GLU A 154 -14.05 9.39 -17.78
C GLU A 154 -14.29 9.78 -19.24
N THR A 155 -13.29 10.35 -19.90
CA THR A 155 -13.39 10.91 -21.25
C THR A 155 -13.11 9.84 -22.32
N PRO A 156 -14.07 9.52 -23.20
CA PRO A 156 -13.82 8.65 -24.34
C PRO A 156 -12.97 9.38 -25.40
N SER A 157 -12.10 8.65 -26.09
CA SER A 157 -11.28 9.23 -27.16
C SER A 157 -11.30 8.40 -28.45
N TRP A 158 -11.04 9.08 -29.57
CA TRP A 158 -10.97 8.44 -30.88
C TRP A 158 -9.58 7.86 -31.13
N ILE A 159 -9.52 6.60 -31.53
CA ILE A 159 -8.28 5.90 -31.91
C ILE A 159 -8.42 5.27 -33.31
N ASN A 160 -7.31 5.13 -34.03
CA ASN A 160 -7.33 4.41 -35.31
C ASN A 160 -7.38 2.90 -35.04
N LYS A 161 -8.11 2.16 -35.88
CA LYS A 161 -8.20 0.70 -35.76
C LYS A 161 -6.84 -0.02 -35.81
N LYS A 162 -5.85 0.58 -36.48
CA LYS A 162 -4.49 0.02 -36.59
C LYS A 162 -3.73 0.08 -35.27
N ASP A 163 -4.03 1.07 -34.43
CA ASP A 163 -3.31 1.33 -33.17
C ASP A 163 -3.80 0.43 -32.02
N ILE A 164 -4.90 -0.32 -32.23
CA ILE A 164 -5.47 -1.28 -31.25
C ILE A 164 -4.75 -2.65 -31.29
N LEU A 165 -3.93 -2.92 -32.33
CA LEU A 165 -3.31 -4.23 -32.54
C LEU A 165 -2.17 -4.49 -31.54
N GLN A 166 -2.49 -4.92 -30.32
CA GLN A 166 -1.59 -5.77 -29.52
C GLN A 166 -2.23 -6.53 -28.32
N ASN A 167 -3.53 -6.83 -28.35
CA ASN A 167 -4.16 -7.69 -27.32
C ASN A 167 -5.02 -8.82 -27.91
N VAL A 168 -4.42 -9.61 -28.80
CA VAL A 168 -4.88 -10.99 -29.06
C VAL A 168 -3.69 -11.91 -28.87
N LYS A 169 -3.30 -12.15 -27.62
CA LYS A 169 -2.70 -13.44 -27.28
C LYS A 169 -3.84 -14.31 -26.77
N HIS A 170 -4.31 -15.20 -27.65
CA HIS A 170 -4.98 -16.42 -27.21
C HIS A 170 -3.99 -17.22 -26.36
N ASN A 171 -4.35 -17.42 -25.08
CA ASN A 171 -4.31 -18.68 -24.34
C ASN A 171 -4.57 -18.41 -22.86
#